data_AF-A0A838JHJ5-F1
#
_entry.id   AF-A0A838JHJ5-F1
#
_cell.length_a   1.000
_cell.length_b   1.000
_cell.length_c   1.000
_cell.angle_alpha   90.00
_cell.angle_beta   90.00
_cell.angle_gamma   90.00
#
_symmetry.space_group_name_H-M   'P 1'
#
loop_
_entity.id
_entity.type
_entity.pdbx_description
1 polymer ?
#
loop_
_entity_poly.entity_id
_entity_poly.type
_entity_poly.pdbx_seq_one_letter_code
_entity_poly.pdbx_strand_id
1 'polypeptide(L)'
;MDPTTTQASYDRLASAYAQQLGDELDHKPRERQLLASFAHENPGQLGDVGCGPGHITAYLHAQGNDVVGVDLSPAMIAQARQTHPTLTFRQADMRHLPFADGTLSGIVAFYSLIHI
;
A
#
# COMPACT_ATOMS: atom_id res chain seq x y z
N MET A 1 18.45 -1.06 7.02
CA MET A 1 18.03 -1.04 8.45
C MET A 1 17.71 -2.48 8.90
N ASP A 2 17.61 -2.81 10.19
CA ASP A 2 17.12 -4.16 10.61
C ASP A 2 15.59 -4.23 10.40
N PRO A 3 15.08 -5.11 9.52
CA PRO A 3 13.66 -5.22 9.20
C PRO A 3 12.78 -5.46 10.43
N THR A 4 13.30 -6.17 11.44
CA THR A 4 12.55 -6.49 12.66
C THR A 4 12.30 -5.25 13.50
N THR A 5 13.26 -4.32 13.52
CA THR A 5 13.15 -3.03 14.23
C THR A 5 12.16 -2.09 13.52
N THR A 6 12.16 -2.08 12.18
CA THR A 6 11.20 -1.32 11.38
C THR A 6 9.78 -1.85 11.58
N GLN A 7 9.58 -3.17 11.46
CA GLN A 7 8.27 -3.81 11.63
C GLN A 7 7.67 -3.51 13.02
N ALA A 8 8.44 -3.69 14.09
CA ALA A 8 7.97 -3.46 15.45
C ALA A 8 7.58 -2.00 15.71
N SER A 9 8.21 -1.04 15.01
CA SER A 9 7.87 0.38 15.13
C SER A 9 6.53 0.70 14.46
N TYR A 10 6.29 0.18 13.25
CA TYR A 10 5.01 0.36 12.57
C TYR A 10 3.87 -0.41 13.23
N ASP A 11 4.14 -1.60 13.78
CA ASP A 11 3.13 -2.36 14.53
C ASP A 11 2.59 -1.56 15.73
N ARG A 12 3.46 -0.81 16.44
CA ARG A 12 3.04 0.05 17.55
C ARG A 12 2.22 1.26 17.12
N LEU A 13 2.45 1.76 15.90
CA LEU A 13 1.85 3.02 15.42
C LEU A 13 0.66 2.81 14.50
N ALA A 14 0.36 1.56 14.09
CA ALA A 14 -0.62 1.24 13.07
C ALA A 14 -1.99 1.90 13.28
N SER A 15 -2.54 1.88 14.50
CA SER A 15 -3.83 2.51 14.79
C SER A 15 -3.80 4.03 14.63
N ALA A 16 -2.71 4.70 15.04
CA ALA A 16 -2.57 6.14 14.90
C ALA A 16 -2.37 6.53 13.44
N TYR A 17 -1.52 5.78 12.72
CA TYR A 17 -1.31 5.96 11.28
C TYR A 17 -2.60 5.76 10.47
N ALA A 18 -3.39 4.72 10.79
CA ALA A 18 -4.66 4.46 10.11
C ALA A 18 -5.66 5.61 10.27
N GLN A 19 -5.71 6.24 11.46
CA GLN A 19 -6.57 7.39 11.70
C GLN A 19 -6.09 8.65 10.98
N GLN A 20 -4.78 8.84 10.86
CA GLN A 20 -4.20 10.04 10.25
C GLN A 20 -4.14 9.99 8.72
N LEU A 21 -4.09 8.81 8.12
CA LEU A 21 -3.87 8.67 6.68
C LEU A 21 -5.15 8.40 5.86
N GLY A 22 -6.29 8.17 6.52
CA GLY A 22 -7.55 7.83 5.84
C GLY A 22 -7.99 8.88 4.80
N ASP A 23 -7.71 10.16 5.05
CA ASP A 23 -8.04 11.30 4.18
C ASP A 23 -6.79 12.02 3.65
N GLU A 24 -5.61 11.42 3.76
CA GLU A 24 -4.34 12.07 3.36
C GLU A 24 -4.37 12.49 1.88
N LEU A 25 -4.86 11.60 1.01
CA LEU A 25 -4.92 11.86 -0.42
C LEU A 25 -5.90 12.97 -0.78
N ASP A 26 -6.96 13.20 0.01
CA ASP A 26 -7.95 14.25 -0.27
C ASP A 26 -7.32 15.65 -0.22
N HIS A 27 -6.24 15.79 0.54
CA HIS A 27 -5.49 17.03 0.70
C HIS A 27 -4.27 17.14 -0.24
N LYS A 28 -4.10 16.18 -1.15
CA LYS A 28 -2.92 16.01 -2.02
C LYS A 28 -3.29 15.84 -3.50
N PRO A 29 -3.80 16.89 -4.16
CA PRO A 29 -4.33 16.78 -5.53
C PRO A 29 -3.29 16.37 -6.57
N ARG A 30 -2.00 16.72 -6.36
CA ARG A 30 -0.92 16.35 -7.29
C ARG A 30 -0.60 14.86 -7.21
N GLU A 31 -0.55 14.32 -5.99
CA GLU A 31 -0.32 12.90 -5.75
C GLU A 31 -1.48 12.06 -6.28
N ARG A 32 -2.74 12.51 -6.09
CA ARG A 32 -3.92 11.88 -6.72
C ARG A 32 -3.81 11.85 -8.24
N GLN A 33 -3.42 12.97 -8.85
CA GLN A 33 -3.27 13.05 -10.31
C GLN A 33 -2.17 12.11 -10.79
N LEU A 34 -1.02 12.07 -10.10
CA LEU A 34 0.07 11.14 -10.42
C LEU A 34 -0.40 9.68 -10.34
N LEU A 35 -1.09 9.31 -9.26
CA LEU A 35 -1.61 7.96 -9.06
C LEU A 35 -2.68 7.60 -10.12
N ALA A 36 -3.52 8.56 -10.53
CA ALA A 36 -4.53 8.35 -11.57
C ALA A 36 -3.89 8.15 -12.95
N SER A 37 -2.88 8.95 -13.30
CA SER A 37 -2.10 8.76 -14.53
C SER A 37 -1.39 7.40 -14.53
N PHE A 38 -0.72 7.05 -13.44
CA PHE A 38 -0.09 5.75 -13.26
C PHE A 38 -1.09 4.59 -13.43
N ALA A 39 -2.25 4.67 -12.79
CA ALA A 39 -3.33 3.69 -12.90
C ALA A 39 -3.80 3.50 -14.34
N HIS A 40 -3.93 4.59 -15.10
CA HIS A 40 -4.37 4.57 -16.49
C HIS A 40 -3.33 3.95 -17.44
N GLU A 41 -2.05 4.23 -17.20
CA GLU A 41 -0.94 3.76 -18.04
C GLU A 41 -0.59 2.28 -17.84
N ASN A 42 -1.05 1.67 -16.73
CA ASN A 42 -0.69 0.31 -16.34
C ASN A 42 -1.93 -0.62 -16.26
N PRO A 43 -2.59 -0.93 -17.39
CA PRO A 43 -3.75 -1.81 -17.40
C PRO A 43 -3.34 -3.23 -16.99
N GLY A 44 -3.82 -3.68 -15.83
CA GLY A 44 -3.47 -4.98 -15.25
C GLY A 44 -3.48 -4.93 -13.72
N GLN A 45 -2.93 -5.98 -13.10
CA GLN A 45 -2.82 -6.05 -11.64
C GLN A 45 -1.68 -5.15 -11.15
N LEU A 46 -1.99 -4.29 -10.20
CA LEU A 46 -1.05 -3.39 -9.54
C LEU A 46 -0.61 -3.93 -8.17
N GLY A 47 0.61 -3.61 -7.77
CA GLY A 47 1.11 -3.82 -6.41
C GLY A 47 1.30 -2.50 -5.67
N ASP A 48 0.69 -2.35 -4.50
CA ASP A 48 0.97 -1.25 -3.56
C ASP A 48 1.91 -1.75 -2.45
N VAL A 49 3.18 -1.37 -2.50
CA VAL A 49 4.28 -1.93 -1.70
C VAL A 49 4.63 -0.99 -0.54
N GLY A 50 4.44 -1.48 0.69
CA GLY A 50 4.37 -0.67 1.88
C GLY A 50 3.02 0.06 2.00
N CYS A 51 1.92 -0.67 1.77
CA CYS A 51 0.58 -0.09 1.64
C CYS A 51 0.03 0.54 2.93
N GLY A 52 0.65 0.26 4.09
CA GLY A 52 0.20 0.74 5.39
C GLY A 52 -1.27 0.40 5.64
N PRO A 53 -2.12 1.38 6.00
CA PRO A 53 -3.55 1.15 6.25
C PRO A 53 -4.38 1.00 4.95
N GLY A 54 -3.76 1.02 3.76
CA GLY A 54 -4.42 0.66 2.51
C GLY A 54 -5.13 1.80 1.76
N HIS A 55 -4.94 3.05 2.16
CA HIS A 55 -5.64 4.19 1.53
C HIS A 55 -5.23 4.41 0.06
N ILE A 56 -3.95 4.21 -0.31
CA ILE A 56 -3.50 4.24 -1.72
C ILE A 56 -4.05 3.03 -2.49
N THR A 57 -3.97 1.83 -1.91
CA THR A 57 -4.60 0.62 -2.47
C THR A 57 -6.08 0.89 -2.79
N ALA A 58 -6.83 1.47 -1.86
CA ALA A 58 -8.24 1.80 -2.05
C ALA A 58 -8.47 2.87 -3.13
N TYR A 59 -7.62 3.90 -3.19
CA TYR A 59 -7.68 4.91 -4.24
C TYR A 59 -7.48 4.31 -5.63
N LEU A 60 -6.44 3.47 -5.82
CA LEU A 60 -6.15 2.81 -7.09
C LEU A 60 -7.29 1.86 -7.50
N HIS A 61 -7.84 1.10 -6.55
CA HIS A 61 -9.02 0.27 -6.82
C HIS A 61 -10.22 1.11 -7.29
N ALA A 62 -10.45 2.28 -6.68
CA ALA A 62 -11.52 3.19 -7.10
C ALA A 62 -11.31 3.79 -8.50
N GLN A 63 -10.08 3.76 -9.04
CA GLN A 63 -9.80 4.10 -10.45
C GLN A 63 -10.10 2.93 -11.42
N GLY A 64 -10.50 1.76 -10.91
CA GLY A 64 -10.88 0.59 -11.71
C GLY A 64 -9.77 -0.46 -11.87
N ASN A 65 -8.65 -0.32 -11.17
CA ASN A 65 -7.54 -1.29 -11.23
C ASN A 65 -7.75 -2.47 -10.27
N ASP A 66 -7.32 -3.65 -10.68
CA ASP A 66 -7.05 -4.75 -9.74
C ASP A 66 -5.75 -4.44 -8.99
N VAL A 67 -5.78 -4.44 -7.66
CA VAL A 67 -4.65 -4.01 -6.84
C VAL A 67 -4.52 -4.86 -5.59
N VAL A 68 -3.28 -5.25 -5.27
CA VAL A 68 -2.93 -5.98 -4.05
C VAL A 68 -2.00 -5.10 -3.21
N GLY A 69 -2.43 -4.79 -1.99
CA GLY A 69 -1.60 -4.11 -1.00
C GLY A 69 -0.66 -5.08 -0.28
N VAL A 70 0.59 -4.67 -0.09
CA VAL A 70 1.63 -5.44 0.61
C VAL A 70 2.26 -4.57 1.68
N ASP A 71 2.38 -5.07 2.90
CA ASP A 71 3.09 -4.38 3.99
C ASP A 71 3.86 -5.37 4.86
N LEU A 72 4.96 -4.90 5.46
CA LEU A 72 5.78 -5.68 6.38
C LEU A 72 5.06 -5.89 7.72
N SER A 73 4.28 -4.91 8.16
CA SER A 73 3.59 -4.87 9.45
C SER A 73 2.28 -5.68 9.44
N PRO A 74 2.17 -6.76 10.23
CA PRO A 74 0.90 -7.45 10.44
C PRO A 74 -0.22 -6.52 10.95
N ALA A 75 0.13 -5.54 11.82
CA ALA A 75 -0.86 -4.62 12.35
C ALA A 75 -1.42 -3.67 11.28
N MET A 76 -0.58 -3.18 10.37
CA MET A 76 -1.03 -2.39 9.21
C MET A 76 -1.96 -3.20 8.31
N ILE A 77 -1.60 -4.46 8.00
CA ILE A 77 -2.47 -5.35 7.20
C ILE A 77 -3.81 -5.61 7.90
N ALA A 78 -3.83 -5.76 9.22
CA ALA A 78 -5.06 -5.90 9.98
C ALA A 78 -5.95 -4.65 9.87
N GLN A 79 -5.36 -3.45 10.00
CA GLN A 79 -6.07 -2.18 9.80
C GLN A 79 -6.60 -2.04 8.37
N ALA A 80 -5.77 -2.33 7.36
CA ALA A 80 -6.17 -2.23 5.96
C ALA A 80 -7.35 -3.13 5.61
N ARG A 81 -7.34 -4.38 6.10
CA ARG A 81 -8.46 -5.32 5.95
C ARG A 81 -9.72 -4.89 6.70
N GLN A 82 -9.56 -4.24 7.85
CA GLN A 82 -10.69 -3.72 8.61
C GLN A 82 -11.35 -2.54 7.90
N THR A 83 -10.56 -1.61 7.37
CA THR A 83 -11.04 -0.40 6.68
C THR A 83 -11.56 -0.71 5.27
N HIS A 84 -10.92 -1.65 4.57
CA HIS A 84 -11.23 -1.99 3.18
C HIS A 84 -11.47 -3.50 3.01
N PRO A 85 -12.57 -4.05 3.58
CA PRO A 85 -12.79 -5.50 3.67
C PRO A 85 -12.98 -6.21 2.33
N THR A 86 -13.22 -5.47 1.24
CA THR A 86 -13.38 -6.02 -0.11
C THR A 86 -12.07 -6.06 -0.90
N LEU A 87 -10.98 -5.49 -0.37
CA LEU A 87 -9.68 -5.40 -1.05
C LEU A 87 -8.71 -6.47 -0.55
N THR A 88 -7.71 -6.78 -1.39
CA THR A 88 -6.73 -7.82 -1.08
C THR A 88 -5.46 -7.21 -0.49
N PHE A 89 -5.09 -7.69 0.71
CA PHE A 89 -3.85 -7.30 1.40
C PHE A 89 -3.03 -8.53 1.81
N ARG A 90 -1.71 -8.47 1.64
CA ARG A 90 -0.77 -9.54 2.00
C ARG A 90 0.34 -8.99 2.89
N GLN A 91 0.68 -9.71 3.96
CA GLN A 91 1.88 -9.39 4.71
C GLN A 91 3.10 -9.94 3.96
N ALA A 92 4.07 -9.10 3.62
CA ALA A 92 5.35 -9.54 3.09
C ALA A 92 6.43 -8.46 3.23
N ASP A 93 7.68 -8.89 3.20
CA ASP A 93 8.83 -8.01 3.07
C ASP A 93 8.96 -7.56 1.61
N MET A 94 9.09 -6.25 1.37
CA MET A 94 9.24 -5.71 0.01
C MET A 94 10.51 -6.18 -0.72
N ARG A 95 11.48 -6.75 0.00
CA ARG A 95 12.66 -7.40 -0.57
C ARG A 95 12.38 -8.81 -1.11
N HIS A 96 11.23 -9.38 -0.74
CA HIS A 96 10.75 -10.70 -1.15
C HIS A 96 9.24 -10.65 -1.44
N LEU A 97 8.88 -10.02 -2.56
CA LEU A 97 7.48 -9.77 -2.90
C LEU A 97 6.70 -11.06 -3.20
N PRO A 98 5.42 -11.15 -2.80
CA PRO A 98 4.59 -12.34 -2.96
C PRO A 98 3.90 -12.38 -4.33
N PHE A 99 4.64 -12.06 -5.39
CA PHE A 99 4.16 -12.03 -6.78
C PHE A 99 5.11 -12.85 -7.66
N ALA A 100 4.57 -13.50 -8.69
CA ALA A 100 5.41 -14.15 -9.69
C ALA A 100 5.95 -13.10 -10.67
N ASP A 101 7.12 -13.38 -11.24
CA ASP A 101 7.77 -12.48 -12.20
C ASP A 101 6.85 -12.17 -13.39
N GLY A 102 6.81 -10.89 -13.77
CA GLY A 102 6.02 -10.41 -14.92
C GLY A 102 4.50 -10.41 -14.73
N THR A 103 4.00 -10.64 -13.52
CA THR A 103 2.54 -10.68 -13.26
C THR A 103 1.91 -9.32 -12.95
N LEU A 104 2.69 -8.37 -12.44
CA LEU A 104 2.21 -7.02 -12.16
C LEU A 104 2.39 -6.12 -13.38
N SER A 105 1.38 -5.33 -13.72
CA SER A 105 1.50 -4.26 -14.72
C SER A 105 2.24 -3.04 -14.17
N GLY A 106 2.23 -2.83 -12.84
CA GLY A 106 2.94 -1.73 -12.20
C GLY A 106 3.03 -1.87 -10.68
N ILE A 107 3.98 -1.14 -10.08
CA ILE A 107 4.17 -1.07 -8.62
C ILE A 107 4.17 0.39 -8.16
N VAL A 108 3.47 0.67 -7.06
CA VAL A 108 3.57 1.92 -6.29
C VAL A 108 4.27 1.62 -4.97
N ALA A 109 5.23 2.47 -4.58
CA ALA A 109 5.94 2.38 -3.31
C ALA A 109 6.02 3.77 -2.67
N PHE A 110 4.89 4.25 -2.18
CA PHE A 110 4.76 5.62 -1.66
C PHE A 110 5.29 5.70 -0.22
N TYR A 111 6.29 6.54 0.00
CA TYR A 111 6.95 6.77 1.31
C TYR A 111 7.46 5.50 2.02
N SER A 112 7.57 4.36 1.31
CA SER A 112 7.87 3.06 1.91
C SER A 112 9.33 2.63 1.75
N LEU A 113 10.08 3.22 0.79
CA LEU A 113 11.48 2.88 0.52
C LEU A 113 12.48 3.55 1.47
N ILE A 114 12.03 4.47 2.34
CA ILE A 114 12.88 5.30 3.20
C ILE A 114 13.60 4.53 4.32
N HIS A 115 13.25 3.26 4.54
CA HIS A 115 13.75 2.42 5.63
C HIS A 115 14.37 1.09 5.18
N ILE A 116 14.54 0.88 3.87
CA ILE A 116 15.30 -0.27 3.36
C ILE A 116 16.77 -0.15 3.82
#